data_AF-A0AA46TFR5-F1
#
_entry.id   AF-A0AA46TFR5-F1
#
_cell.length_a   1.000
_cell.length_b   1.000
_cell.length_c   1.000
_cell.angle_alpha   90.00
_cell.angle_beta   90.00
_cell.angle_gamma   90.00
#
_symmetry.space_group_name_H-M   'P 1'
#
loop_
_entity.id
_entity.type
_entity.pdbx_description
1 polymer ?
#
loop_
_entity_poly.entity_id
_entity_poly.type
_entity_poly.pdbx_seq_one_letter_code
_entity_poly.pdbx_strand_id
1 'polypeptide(L)'
;MSRRIETPRPTGGGGARTTVLLAAVVVLVVAALLAVAATRTSGDDVAPAATEGIAGTAPISAVGRACATFGTAKTTPPALDVGSTTLQSDDASGDGSSTAATSPDGKDVSALKLDGPGTWADASVPGGKASAVIVDARGGLAPYSSAFATTRPPGALGSGLAVQGCPSAHAESWFVGAGSTAEHASTLVLTNPGEVEAVVDVAMYGTDGEVSVVGGAGIVVEPGDTTRLPLERLGTGEDELALSVQTSRGTVSASVLDATGEIAAHRGSDYLPSAAAPSTDSVVAGVPAGADGRELVIANPGDRAANVSISVLGKDGEFTPSGFESASVGAGAVKKLALPDQVDKAAMSVRLESEVPVTGAVRALSSDDVAYASSADPFSGPVAVPVAIDDTSVEVAASSAELQGTTALQVRAYDAGGKSVGKADLELEAGRTTVFDPVDETGASDAAYVTLASSGQGARAAATFADGEDWSTVPLTELPSTVVRPAVGSRGLR
;
A
#
# COMPACT_ATOMS: atom_id res chain seq x y z
N MET A 1 -25.39 51.32 -43.45
CA MET A 1 -24.93 52.21 -44.54
C MET A 1 -23.55 51.74 -44.98
N SER A 2 -23.41 51.48 -46.28
CA SER A 2 -22.32 50.81 -46.97
C SER A 2 -20.95 51.47 -46.88
N ARG A 3 -19.87 50.67 -47.00
CA ARG A 3 -18.90 50.79 -48.10
C ARG A 3 -18.05 49.52 -48.29
N ARG A 4 -17.82 49.23 -49.57
CA ARG A 4 -17.16 48.10 -50.21
C ARG A 4 -15.85 48.63 -50.81
N ILE A 5 -14.74 47.89 -50.73
CA ILE A 5 -13.51 48.07 -51.55
C ILE A 5 -12.92 46.67 -51.76
N GLU A 6 -13.18 45.98 -52.88
CA GLU A 6 -12.44 45.96 -54.16
C GLU A 6 -11.07 45.25 -54.14
N THR A 7 -11.02 44.12 -54.85
CA THR A 7 -9.84 43.36 -55.27
C THR A 7 -9.39 43.82 -56.67
N PRO A 8 -8.08 43.73 -57.02
CA PRO A 8 -7.65 43.74 -58.41
C PRO A 8 -7.22 42.35 -58.91
N ARG A 9 -7.51 42.10 -60.19
CA ARG A 9 -7.06 40.96 -61.02
C ARG A 9 -6.49 41.54 -62.34
N PRO A 10 -5.96 40.73 -63.28
CA PRO A 10 -4.54 40.55 -63.60
C PRO A 10 -4.10 41.20 -64.92
N THR A 11 -2.80 41.20 -65.21
CA THR A 11 -2.26 41.37 -66.58
C THR A 11 -1.23 40.28 -66.85
N GLY A 12 -1.49 39.45 -67.86
CA GLY A 12 -0.58 38.41 -68.34
C GLY A 12 0.38 38.89 -69.42
N GLY A 13 1.23 37.98 -69.90
CA GLY A 13 1.83 38.08 -71.22
C GLY A 13 3.25 37.53 -71.37
N GLY A 14 3.35 36.29 -71.85
CA GLY A 14 4.24 35.91 -72.97
C GLY A 14 5.72 35.64 -72.69
N GLY A 15 6.17 34.40 -72.96
CA GLY A 15 7.61 34.10 -73.03
C GLY A 15 7.99 32.63 -73.15
N ALA A 16 7.23 31.80 -73.87
CA ALA A 16 7.60 30.41 -74.15
C ALA A 16 8.55 30.36 -75.36
N ARG A 17 9.85 30.10 -75.12
CA ARG A 17 10.78 29.43 -76.07
C ARG A 17 12.18 29.12 -75.53
N THR A 18 12.47 29.38 -74.26
CA THR A 18 13.82 29.16 -73.67
C THR A 18 13.91 27.97 -72.69
N THR A 19 12.87 27.16 -72.54
CA THR A 19 12.78 26.13 -71.49
C THR A 19 13.15 24.71 -71.93
N VAL A 20 13.27 24.44 -73.23
CA VAL A 20 13.46 23.05 -73.70
C VAL A 20 14.94 22.62 -73.72
N LEU A 21 15.90 23.55 -73.83
CA LEU A 21 17.32 23.22 -73.80
C LEU A 21 17.94 23.17 -72.39
N LEU A 22 17.33 23.81 -71.38
CA LEU A 22 17.78 23.72 -69.98
C LEU A 22 17.35 22.41 -69.29
N ALA A 23 16.20 21.85 -69.67
CA ALA A 23 15.70 20.61 -69.07
C ALA A 23 16.60 19.39 -69.38
N ALA A 24 17.18 19.32 -70.59
CA ALA A 24 18.04 18.20 -70.98
C ALA A 24 19.42 18.20 -70.28
N VAL A 25 19.97 19.38 -69.97
CA VAL A 25 21.25 19.51 -69.24
C VAL A 25 21.09 19.22 -67.75
N VAL A 26 19.96 19.63 -67.14
CA VAL A 26 19.69 19.35 -65.72
C VAL A 26 19.49 17.84 -65.48
N VAL A 27 18.84 17.12 -66.38
CA VAL A 27 18.63 15.66 -66.23
C VAL A 27 19.96 14.88 -66.31
N LEU A 28 20.91 15.29 -67.15
CA LEU A 28 22.24 14.67 -67.26
C LEU A 28 23.14 14.97 -66.04
N VAL A 29 23.02 16.15 -65.44
CA VAL A 29 23.78 16.50 -64.21
C VAL A 29 23.21 15.79 -62.98
N VAL A 30 21.89 15.62 -62.88
CA VAL A 30 21.24 14.88 -61.78
C VAL A 30 21.55 13.37 -61.86
N ALA A 31 21.59 12.78 -63.06
CA ALA A 31 21.97 11.38 -63.23
C ALA A 31 23.45 11.11 -62.90
N ALA A 32 24.35 12.05 -63.21
CA ALA A 32 25.77 11.94 -62.83
C ALA A 32 26.00 12.14 -61.32
N LEU A 33 25.22 12.97 -60.65
CA LEU A 33 25.27 13.14 -59.18
C LEU A 33 24.72 11.93 -58.43
N LEU A 34 23.71 11.23 -58.97
CA LEU A 34 23.17 10.00 -58.39
C LEU A 34 24.11 8.79 -58.56
N ALA A 35 24.98 8.77 -59.58
CA ALA A 35 25.97 7.69 -59.75
C ALA A 35 27.22 7.85 -58.86
N VAL A 36 27.56 9.07 -58.42
CA VAL A 36 28.69 9.33 -57.50
C VAL A 36 28.30 9.14 -56.03
N ALA A 37 27.01 9.20 -55.70
CA ALA A 37 26.52 8.93 -54.35
C ALA A 37 26.49 7.43 -53.98
N ALA A 38 26.61 6.51 -54.96
CA ALA A 38 26.49 5.06 -54.73
C ALA A 38 27.83 4.32 -54.51
N THR A 39 28.98 5.01 -54.42
CA THR A 39 30.30 4.34 -54.29
C THR A 39 31.25 4.91 -53.23
N ARG A 40 30.75 5.61 -52.22
CA ARG A 40 31.57 5.95 -51.04
C ARG A 40 30.96 5.40 -49.76
N THR A 41 31.34 4.14 -49.50
CA THR A 41 31.53 3.62 -48.14
C THR A 41 32.48 4.56 -47.39
N SER A 42 31.97 5.27 -46.41
CA SER A 42 32.74 6.01 -45.41
C SER A 42 31.91 5.92 -44.13
N GLY A 43 32.50 5.32 -43.09
CA GLY A 43 31.79 5.01 -41.85
C GLY A 43 31.34 6.29 -41.15
N ASP A 44 30.03 6.45 -41.08
CA ASP A 44 29.40 7.31 -40.08
C ASP A 44 29.10 6.42 -38.88
N ASP A 45 29.79 6.68 -37.77
CA ASP A 45 29.43 6.17 -36.45
C ASP A 45 28.05 6.70 -36.09
N VAL A 46 27.01 5.98 -36.50
CA VAL A 46 25.67 6.12 -35.94
C VAL A 46 25.79 5.72 -34.48
N ALA A 47 25.83 6.72 -33.59
CA ALA A 47 25.60 6.49 -32.17
C ALA A 47 24.34 5.63 -32.06
N PRO A 48 24.40 4.43 -31.45
CA PRO A 48 23.23 3.58 -31.38
C PRO A 48 22.12 4.38 -30.70
N ALA A 49 20.97 4.48 -31.36
CA ALA A 49 19.77 4.99 -30.74
C ALA A 49 19.62 4.27 -29.39
N ALA A 50 19.54 5.02 -28.29
CA ALA A 50 19.20 4.45 -27.01
C ALA A 50 17.83 3.80 -27.19
N THR A 51 17.81 2.47 -27.28
CA THR A 51 16.57 1.71 -27.16
C THR A 51 16.06 2.03 -25.76
N GLU A 52 14.99 2.81 -25.65
CA GLU A 52 14.22 2.85 -24.42
C GLU A 52 13.81 1.41 -24.14
N GLY A 53 14.45 0.78 -23.16
CA GLY A 53 14.11 -0.56 -22.74
C GLY A 53 12.67 -0.53 -22.27
N ILE A 54 11.80 -1.34 -22.88
CA ILE A 54 10.47 -1.59 -22.34
C ILE A 54 10.68 -2.15 -20.93
N ALA A 55 10.08 -1.53 -19.92
CA ALA A 55 10.12 -2.05 -18.56
C ALA A 55 9.61 -3.50 -18.57
N GLY A 56 10.52 -4.45 -18.39
CA GLY A 56 10.18 -5.87 -18.44
C GLY A 56 9.64 -6.31 -17.07
N THR A 57 8.51 -7.00 -17.04
CA THR A 57 8.02 -7.61 -15.80
C THR A 57 8.89 -8.81 -15.41
N ALA A 58 9.17 -8.97 -14.12
CA ALA A 58 9.79 -10.18 -13.56
C ALA A 58 8.78 -10.97 -12.76
N PRO A 59 8.79 -12.31 -12.84
CA PRO A 59 8.15 -13.11 -11.80
C PRO A 59 8.90 -12.88 -10.49
N ILE A 60 8.16 -12.65 -9.41
CA ILE A 60 8.72 -12.63 -8.06
C ILE A 60 8.99 -14.09 -7.68
N SER A 61 10.24 -14.42 -7.36
CA SER A 61 10.64 -15.79 -6.98
C SER A 61 10.96 -15.95 -5.49
N ALA A 62 10.99 -14.84 -4.76
CA ALA A 62 11.21 -14.81 -3.31
C ALA A 62 10.48 -13.60 -2.72
N VAL A 63 9.78 -13.81 -1.61
CA VAL A 63 9.13 -12.77 -0.80
C VAL A 63 9.43 -13.08 0.66
N GLY A 64 10.00 -12.12 1.38
CA GLY A 64 10.07 -12.16 2.83
C GLY A 64 9.09 -11.16 3.42
N ARG A 65 8.25 -11.62 4.35
CA ARG A 65 7.27 -10.81 5.09
C ARG A 65 7.70 -10.68 6.53
N ALA A 66 7.69 -9.46 7.07
CA ALA A 66 8.11 -9.23 8.44
C ALA A 66 6.90 -8.97 9.35
N CYS A 67 6.67 -9.82 10.34
CA CYS A 67 5.72 -9.58 11.42
C CYS A 67 6.48 -8.92 12.58
N ALA A 68 6.31 -7.61 12.77
CA ALA A 68 7.00 -6.89 13.84
C ALA A 68 6.48 -7.35 15.21
N THR A 69 7.36 -7.53 16.21
CA THR A 69 6.89 -7.75 17.59
C THR A 69 6.61 -6.41 18.27
N PHE A 70 5.49 -6.32 18.99
CA PHE A 70 5.17 -5.16 19.80
C PHE A 70 6.22 -4.96 20.89
N GLY A 71 6.82 -3.78 21.02
CA GLY A 71 7.83 -3.57 22.06
C GLY A 71 8.73 -2.37 21.81
N THR A 72 9.35 -1.91 22.89
CA THR A 72 10.29 -0.78 22.89
C THR A 72 11.68 -1.25 23.32
N ALA A 73 12.68 -0.37 23.24
CA ALA A 73 14.02 -0.67 23.75
C ALA A 73 14.06 -0.99 25.26
N LYS A 74 12.99 -0.66 26.02
CA LYS A 74 12.93 -0.83 27.48
C LYS A 74 11.99 -1.94 27.94
N THR A 75 11.14 -2.46 27.06
CA THR A 75 10.12 -3.45 27.39
C THR A 75 10.40 -4.75 26.65
N THR A 76 10.23 -5.87 27.35
CA THR A 76 10.27 -7.19 26.71
C THR A 76 9.05 -7.31 25.79
N PRO A 77 9.22 -7.65 24.49
CA PRO A 77 8.09 -7.91 23.61
C PRO A 77 7.16 -8.99 24.18
N PRO A 78 5.83 -8.87 24.04
CA PRO A 78 4.88 -9.92 24.39
C PRO A 78 4.98 -11.09 23.41
N ALA A 79 4.19 -12.14 23.67
CA ALA A 79 4.06 -13.24 22.72
C ALA A 79 3.42 -12.73 21.41
N LEU A 80 3.81 -13.35 20.30
CA LEU A 80 3.29 -13.03 18.97
C LEU A 80 2.82 -14.33 18.32
N ASP A 81 1.54 -14.40 17.97
CA ASP A 81 0.98 -15.53 17.24
C ASP A 81 0.97 -15.18 15.75
N VAL A 82 1.68 -15.98 14.95
CA VAL A 82 1.89 -15.73 13.52
C VAL A 82 1.20 -16.81 12.73
N GLY A 83 0.34 -16.41 11.80
CA GLY A 83 -0.32 -17.30 10.84
C GLY A 83 0.11 -16.97 9.42
N SER A 84 0.28 -17.98 8.57
CA SER A 84 0.65 -17.77 7.17
C SER A 84 0.08 -18.83 6.26
N THR A 85 -0.07 -18.47 4.99
CA THR A 85 -0.38 -19.37 3.88
C THR A 85 0.31 -18.90 2.61
N THR A 86 0.42 -19.78 1.63
CA THR A 86 0.81 -19.44 0.26
C THR A 86 -0.29 -19.88 -0.67
N LEU A 87 -1.05 -18.93 -1.22
CA LEU A 87 -2.23 -19.26 -2.02
C LEU A 87 -1.85 -20.00 -3.30
N GLN A 88 -2.71 -20.93 -3.69
CA GLN A 88 -2.72 -21.52 -5.01
C GLN A 88 -3.68 -20.68 -5.88
N SER A 89 -3.15 -19.94 -6.86
CA SER A 89 -3.98 -19.26 -7.86
C SER A 89 -3.93 -20.01 -9.19
N ASP A 90 -4.98 -19.87 -10.03
CA ASP A 90 -5.01 -20.47 -11.37
C ASP A 90 -3.89 -19.89 -12.28
N ASP A 91 -3.45 -18.66 -11.99
CA ASP A 91 -2.31 -18.00 -12.65
C ASP A 91 -0.96 -18.42 -12.05
N ALA A 92 -0.97 -19.07 -10.88
CA ALA A 92 0.22 -19.58 -10.23
C ALA A 92 0.54 -20.98 -10.74
N SER A 93 1.50 -21.07 -11.67
CA SER A 93 2.04 -22.34 -12.13
C SER A 93 3.44 -22.54 -11.58
N GLY A 94 3.64 -23.64 -10.83
CA GLY A 94 4.97 -24.09 -10.39
C GLY A 94 5.01 -24.65 -8.97
N ASP A 95 6.13 -25.29 -8.65
CA ASP A 95 6.45 -25.69 -7.29
C ASP A 95 6.90 -24.46 -6.49
N GLY A 96 6.37 -24.31 -5.29
CA GLY A 96 6.73 -23.24 -4.36
C GLY A 96 6.60 -23.74 -2.94
N SER A 97 7.52 -23.33 -2.09
CA SER A 97 7.52 -23.67 -0.67
C SER A 97 7.74 -22.39 0.11
N SER A 98 6.97 -22.22 1.18
CA SER A 98 7.23 -21.22 2.20
C SER A 98 7.73 -21.96 3.44
N THR A 99 8.81 -21.46 4.01
CA THR A 99 9.49 -22.11 5.13
C THR A 99 9.86 -21.08 6.16
N ALA A 100 9.46 -21.36 7.39
CA ALA A 100 10.01 -20.88 8.65
C ALA A 100 10.16 -19.36 8.81
N ALA A 101 9.28 -18.86 9.67
CA ALA A 101 9.51 -17.81 10.67
C ALA A 101 10.94 -17.84 11.26
N THR A 102 11.85 -17.00 10.76
CA THR A 102 13.12 -16.73 11.43
C THR A 102 13.01 -15.44 12.25
N SER A 103 13.60 -15.41 13.45
CA SER A 103 13.78 -14.14 14.14
C SER A 103 15.03 -13.45 13.57
N PRO A 104 15.05 -12.12 13.49
CA PRO A 104 16.23 -11.33 13.14
C PRO A 104 17.53 -11.71 13.88
N ASP A 105 17.43 -12.28 15.08
CA ASP A 105 18.57 -12.77 15.85
C ASP A 105 19.07 -14.17 15.43
N GLY A 106 18.58 -14.69 14.30
CA GLY A 106 18.99 -15.96 13.70
C GLY A 106 18.56 -17.20 14.50
N LYS A 107 17.67 -17.04 15.49
CA LYS A 107 17.09 -18.17 16.22
C LYS A 107 15.79 -18.61 15.56
N ASP A 108 15.67 -19.91 15.34
CA ASP A 108 14.40 -20.53 14.93
C ASP A 108 13.34 -20.19 16.00
N VAL A 109 12.40 -19.33 15.62
CA VAL A 109 11.18 -19.10 16.39
C VAL A 109 10.16 -20.08 15.84
N SER A 110 9.82 -21.09 16.64
CA SER A 110 8.71 -22.04 16.44
C SER A 110 8.36 -22.31 14.95
N ALA A 111 8.95 -23.35 14.35
CA ALA A 111 8.89 -23.61 12.89
C ALA A 111 7.46 -23.54 12.30
N LEU A 112 7.09 -22.39 11.74
CA LEU A 112 5.94 -22.26 10.86
C LEU A 112 6.28 -23.03 9.59
N LYS A 113 5.70 -24.22 9.45
CA LYS A 113 5.93 -25.12 8.33
C LYS A 113 4.64 -25.30 7.56
N LEU A 114 4.67 -24.85 6.32
CA LEU A 114 3.57 -25.06 5.38
C LEU A 114 3.77 -26.42 4.71
N ASP A 115 2.82 -27.33 4.92
CA ASP A 115 2.84 -28.70 4.37
C ASP A 115 2.29 -28.74 2.92
N GLY A 116 2.42 -27.64 2.19
CA GLY A 116 2.07 -27.51 0.77
C GLY A 116 1.40 -26.17 0.43
N PRO A 117 1.23 -25.87 -0.87
CA PRO A 117 0.43 -24.72 -1.31
C PRO A 117 -0.98 -24.75 -0.72
N GLY A 118 -1.51 -23.59 -0.36
CA GLY A 118 -2.83 -23.41 0.24
C GLY A 118 -2.96 -23.86 1.70
N THR A 119 -1.98 -24.58 2.26
CA THR A 119 -2.04 -24.93 3.69
C THR A 119 -1.98 -23.67 4.55
N TRP A 120 -2.70 -23.68 5.67
CA TRP A 120 -2.58 -22.66 6.70
C TRP A 120 -1.73 -23.23 7.82
N ALA A 121 -0.74 -22.46 8.27
CA ALA A 121 0.06 -22.81 9.42
C ALA A 121 0.14 -21.62 10.36
N ASP A 122 0.05 -21.87 11.65
CA ASP A 122 0.25 -20.89 12.71
C ASP A 122 1.32 -21.35 13.70
N ALA A 123 1.94 -20.38 14.38
CA ALA A 123 2.93 -20.62 15.39
C ALA A 123 2.94 -19.49 16.42
N SER A 124 3.08 -19.87 17.69
CA SER A 124 3.27 -18.91 18.79
C SER A 124 4.76 -18.68 19.06
N VAL A 125 5.17 -17.41 19.05
CA VAL A 125 6.52 -16.96 19.39
C VAL A 125 6.51 -16.38 20.80
N PRO A 126 7.19 -17.00 21.78
CA PRO A 126 7.21 -16.48 23.14
C PRO A 126 7.84 -15.09 23.23
N GLY A 127 7.31 -14.26 24.14
CA GLY A 127 7.79 -12.91 24.37
C GLY A 127 9.29 -12.83 24.71
N GLY A 128 9.93 -11.75 24.27
CA GLY A 128 11.37 -11.51 24.48
C GLY A 128 12.33 -12.37 23.66
N LYS A 129 11.81 -13.19 22.74
CA LYS A 129 12.63 -14.05 21.89
C LYS A 129 13.02 -13.42 20.56
N ALA A 130 12.23 -12.49 20.05
CA ALA A 130 12.39 -11.95 18.71
C ALA A 130 12.00 -10.49 18.60
N SER A 131 12.73 -9.77 17.74
CA SER A 131 12.41 -8.41 17.33
C SER A 131 11.38 -8.35 16.20
N ALA A 132 11.32 -9.37 15.38
CA ALA A 132 10.31 -9.56 14.35
C ALA A 132 10.28 -11.06 14.03
N VAL A 133 9.31 -11.48 13.22
CA VAL A 133 9.27 -12.82 12.65
C VAL A 133 9.26 -12.66 11.13
N ILE A 134 10.26 -13.21 10.45
CA ILE A 134 10.38 -13.15 9.00
C ILE A 134 9.83 -14.46 8.42
N VAL A 135 8.75 -14.35 7.63
CA VAL A 135 8.15 -15.45 6.88
C VAL A 135 8.65 -15.40 5.44
N ASP A 136 9.49 -16.38 5.07
CA ASP A 136 10.08 -16.47 3.74
C ASP A 136 9.33 -17.44 2.82
N ALA A 137 8.93 -16.94 1.66
CA ALA A 137 8.33 -17.71 0.58
C ALA A 137 9.25 -17.72 -0.65
N ARG A 138 9.44 -18.89 -1.27
CA ARG A 138 10.31 -19.08 -2.44
C ARG A 138 9.61 -19.87 -3.56
N GLY A 139 10.10 -19.68 -4.78
CA GLY A 139 9.59 -20.35 -5.97
C GLY A 139 8.43 -19.59 -6.61
N GLY A 140 7.70 -20.25 -7.53
CA GLY A 140 6.66 -19.60 -8.34
C GLY A 140 5.44 -19.12 -7.53
N LEU A 141 5.26 -19.63 -6.32
CA LEU A 141 4.16 -19.25 -5.43
C LEU A 141 4.54 -18.16 -4.41
N ALA A 142 5.81 -17.75 -4.34
CA ALA A 142 6.27 -16.70 -3.42
C ALA A 142 5.42 -15.41 -3.43
N PRO A 143 4.98 -14.86 -4.59
CA PRO A 143 4.16 -13.65 -4.61
C PRO A 143 2.80 -13.80 -3.93
N TYR A 144 2.29 -15.03 -3.84
CA TYR A 144 0.99 -15.35 -3.24
C TYR A 144 1.09 -15.75 -1.77
N SER A 145 2.24 -15.52 -1.14
CA SER A 145 2.38 -15.68 0.31
C SER A 145 1.61 -14.58 1.04
N SER A 146 0.97 -14.93 2.14
CA SER A 146 0.35 -14.00 3.09
C SER A 146 0.72 -14.41 4.50
N ALA A 147 0.88 -13.43 5.38
CA ALA A 147 1.15 -13.65 6.78
C ALA A 147 0.44 -12.59 7.61
N PHE A 148 -0.12 -13.00 8.74
CA PHE A 148 -0.75 -12.15 9.73
C PHE A 148 -0.14 -12.47 11.08
N ALA A 149 -0.14 -11.49 11.97
CA ALA A 149 0.24 -11.74 13.35
C ALA A 149 -0.67 -11.00 14.31
N THR A 150 -1.00 -11.66 15.42
CA THR A 150 -1.78 -11.11 16.52
C THR A 150 -0.91 -11.06 17.78
N THR A 151 -1.17 -10.08 18.62
CA THR A 151 -0.55 -9.97 19.93
C THR A 151 -1.45 -9.19 20.88
N ARG A 152 -1.25 -9.39 22.18
CA ARG A 152 -1.93 -8.65 23.24
C ARG A 152 -0.88 -7.86 24.03
N PRO A 153 -0.67 -6.58 23.72
CA PRO A 153 0.30 -5.75 24.44
C PRO A 153 -0.05 -5.69 25.93
N PRO A 154 0.92 -5.79 26.85
CA PRO A 154 0.65 -5.54 28.27
C PRO A 154 0.33 -4.05 28.50
N GLY A 155 -0.32 -3.70 29.61
CA GLY A 155 -0.72 -2.30 29.88
C GLY A 155 0.41 -1.27 29.90
N ALA A 156 1.66 -1.67 30.13
CA ALA A 156 2.83 -0.78 29.97
C ALA A 156 3.11 -0.36 28.51
N LEU A 157 2.42 -0.98 27.54
CA LEU A 157 2.50 -0.72 26.11
C LEU A 157 1.18 -0.22 25.51
N GLY A 158 0.07 -0.19 26.26
CA GLY A 158 -1.24 0.17 25.72
C GLY A 158 -2.41 -0.68 26.21
N SER A 159 -2.18 -1.99 26.39
CA SER A 159 -3.26 -3.00 26.36
C SER A 159 -3.96 -3.06 24.99
N GLY A 160 -4.92 -3.98 24.84
CA GLY A 160 -5.72 -4.16 23.63
C GLY A 160 -5.32 -5.39 22.80
N LEU A 161 -5.99 -5.51 21.65
CA LEU A 161 -5.69 -6.49 20.61
C LEU A 161 -4.96 -5.77 19.48
N ALA A 162 -3.77 -6.23 19.13
CA ALA A 162 -3.03 -5.67 18.00
C ALA A 162 -2.85 -6.71 16.91
N VAL A 163 -3.31 -6.40 15.69
CA VAL A 163 -3.23 -7.29 14.53
C VAL A 163 -2.52 -6.59 13.37
N GLN A 164 -1.61 -7.29 12.70
CA GLN A 164 -0.98 -6.81 11.49
C GLN A 164 -1.12 -7.84 10.37
N GLY A 165 -1.36 -7.36 9.15
CA GLY A 165 -0.93 -8.09 7.95
C GLY A 165 0.58 -7.85 7.78
N CYS A 166 1.40 -8.89 7.87
CA CYS A 166 2.85 -8.76 7.87
C CYS A 166 3.34 -8.25 6.50
N PRO A 167 3.87 -7.02 6.40
CA PRO A 167 4.21 -6.44 5.13
C PRO A 167 5.41 -7.14 4.49
N SER A 168 5.35 -7.29 3.17
CA SER A 168 6.55 -7.57 2.36
C SER A 168 7.44 -6.33 2.29
N ALA A 169 8.61 -6.44 1.68
CA ALA A 169 9.42 -5.26 1.42
C ALA A 169 8.78 -4.33 0.38
N HIS A 170 8.78 -3.03 0.64
CA HIS A 170 8.24 -2.00 -0.26
C HIS A 170 9.29 -0.91 -0.56
N ALA A 171 9.20 -0.33 -1.76
CA ALA A 171 10.03 0.81 -2.13
C ALA A 171 9.62 2.08 -1.39
N GLU A 172 8.33 2.22 -1.12
CA GLU A 172 7.74 3.31 -0.37
C GLU A 172 6.60 2.79 0.51
N SER A 173 6.53 3.26 1.75
CA SER A 173 5.42 3.00 2.66
C SER A 173 4.99 4.30 3.34
N TRP A 174 3.68 4.49 3.49
CA TRP A 174 3.08 5.65 4.13
C TRP A 174 2.38 5.23 5.42
N PHE A 175 2.53 6.02 6.48
CA PHE A 175 1.80 5.83 7.74
C PHE A 175 1.20 7.17 8.14
N VAL A 176 -0.07 7.20 8.55
CA VAL A 176 -0.78 8.45 8.86
C VAL A 176 -1.48 8.32 10.21
N GLY A 177 -1.31 9.30 11.09
CA GLY A 177 -1.89 9.27 12.44
C GLY A 177 -0.96 8.67 13.50
N ALA A 178 0.36 8.70 13.26
CA ALA A 178 1.37 8.41 14.28
C ALA A 178 1.54 9.60 15.24
N GLY A 179 2.30 9.42 16.32
CA GLY A 179 2.65 10.45 17.29
C GLY A 179 4.05 10.28 17.87
N SER A 180 4.58 11.37 18.41
CA SER A 180 5.90 11.41 19.06
C SER A 180 5.87 12.10 20.43
N THR A 181 4.69 12.18 21.05
CA THR A 181 4.52 12.69 22.43
C THR A 181 4.44 11.56 23.43
N ALA A 182 4.44 11.90 24.73
CA ALA A 182 4.35 10.89 25.79
C ALA A 182 2.96 10.25 25.89
N GLU A 183 1.92 10.94 25.38
CA GLU A 183 0.53 10.47 25.38
C GLU A 183 0.11 9.86 24.02
N HIS A 184 0.97 9.99 23.00
CA HIS A 184 0.80 9.38 21.70
C HIS A 184 2.19 9.05 21.15
N ALA A 185 2.63 7.82 21.37
CA ALA A 185 3.99 7.37 21.11
C ALA A 185 4.00 6.27 20.07
N SER A 186 4.64 6.52 18.93
CA SER A 186 4.84 5.51 17.91
C SER A 186 6.32 5.11 17.76
N THR A 187 6.53 3.88 17.31
CA THR A 187 7.85 3.35 16.95
C THR A 187 7.81 2.82 15.53
N LEU A 188 8.65 3.37 14.66
CA LEU A 188 8.89 2.82 13.33
C LEU A 188 9.80 1.59 13.46
N VAL A 189 9.35 0.47 12.91
CA VAL A 189 10.07 -0.81 12.89
C VAL A 189 10.44 -1.13 11.44
N LEU A 190 11.75 -1.17 11.17
CA LEU A 190 12.31 -1.49 9.86
C LEU A 190 12.94 -2.87 9.92
N THR A 191 12.42 -3.82 9.16
CA THR A 191 12.98 -5.18 9.08
C THR A 191 13.48 -5.44 7.68
N ASN A 192 14.71 -5.91 7.53
CA ASN A 192 15.28 -6.30 6.25
C ASN A 192 15.18 -7.82 6.08
N PRO A 193 14.17 -8.34 5.36
CA PRO A 193 14.07 -9.77 5.09
C PRO A 193 15.03 -10.25 3.99
N GLY A 194 15.83 -9.34 3.40
CA GLY A 194 16.74 -9.65 2.31
C GLY A 194 18.10 -10.16 2.77
N GLU A 195 18.91 -10.58 1.79
CA GLU A 195 20.27 -11.10 2.01
C GLU A 195 21.36 -10.00 1.88
N VAL A 196 20.96 -8.77 1.59
CA VAL A 196 21.85 -7.62 1.41
C VAL A 196 21.42 -6.45 2.27
N GLU A 197 22.38 -5.64 2.73
CA GLU A 197 22.14 -4.40 3.45
C GLU A 197 21.15 -3.51 2.69
N ALA A 198 20.20 -2.95 3.43
CA ALA A 198 19.24 -2.00 2.92
C ALA A 198 19.47 -0.59 3.48
N VAL A 199 19.10 0.42 2.70
CA VAL A 199 19.22 1.84 3.04
C VAL A 199 17.86 2.49 2.90
N VAL A 200 17.43 3.17 3.97
CA VAL A 200 16.10 3.76 4.10
C VAL A 200 16.21 5.24 4.46
N ASP A 201 15.35 6.03 3.85
CA ASP A 201 15.12 7.44 4.17
C ASP A 201 13.70 7.61 4.74
N VAL A 202 13.55 8.43 5.78
CA VAL A 202 12.30 8.70 6.47
C VAL A 202 12.01 10.19 6.44
N ALA A 203 10.87 10.56 5.85
CA ALA A 203 10.30 11.90 5.93
C ALA A 203 9.13 11.91 6.92
N MET A 204 8.98 13.01 7.67
CA MET A 204 7.94 13.20 8.68
C MET A 204 7.17 14.48 8.41
N TYR A 205 5.85 14.45 8.54
CA TYR A 205 4.96 15.60 8.37
C TYR A 205 4.14 15.78 9.63
N GLY A 206 4.22 16.97 10.24
CA GLY A 206 3.48 17.36 11.44
C GLY A 206 2.36 18.35 11.11
N THR A 207 1.68 18.84 12.12
CA THR A 207 0.52 19.74 11.91
C THR A 207 0.90 21.10 11.34
N ASP A 208 2.13 21.56 11.62
CA ASP A 208 2.68 22.84 11.19
C ASP A 208 3.52 22.74 9.89
N GLY A 209 3.63 21.55 9.29
CA GLY A 209 4.41 21.30 8.09
C GLY A 209 5.42 20.16 8.25
N GLU A 210 6.42 20.12 7.36
CA GLU A 210 7.45 19.09 7.37
C GLU A 210 8.28 19.16 8.66
N VAL A 211 8.48 18.01 9.29
CA VAL A 211 9.22 17.87 10.54
C VAL A 211 10.67 17.53 10.23
N SER A 212 11.59 18.31 10.78
CA SER A 212 13.03 18.04 10.62
C SER A 212 13.41 16.75 11.35
N VAL A 213 13.84 15.75 10.59
CA VAL A 213 14.22 14.43 11.11
C VAL A 213 15.73 14.35 11.40
N VAL A 214 16.09 14.00 12.63
CA VAL A 214 17.49 13.75 13.04
C VAL A 214 17.86 12.31 12.67
N GLY A 215 18.77 12.16 11.72
CA GLY A 215 19.21 10.83 11.27
C GLY A 215 18.14 10.05 10.50
N GLY A 216 17.14 10.75 9.93
CA GLY A 216 16.10 10.14 9.11
C GLY A 216 16.57 9.66 7.75
N ALA A 217 17.73 10.13 7.26
CA ALA A 217 18.27 9.76 5.96
C ALA A 217 19.45 8.78 6.09
N GLY A 218 19.52 7.83 5.16
CA GLY A 218 20.61 6.85 5.07
C GLY A 218 20.62 5.83 6.19
N ILE A 219 19.45 5.46 6.73
CA ILE A 219 19.32 4.48 7.79
C ILE A 219 19.68 3.10 7.22
N VAL A 220 20.73 2.50 7.77
CA VAL A 220 21.21 1.19 7.35
C VAL A 220 20.51 0.10 8.15
N VAL A 221 19.96 -0.90 7.46
CA VAL A 221 19.38 -2.11 8.06
C VAL A 221 20.09 -3.33 7.47
N GLU A 222 20.84 -4.04 8.31
CA GLU A 222 21.61 -5.23 7.91
C GLU A 222 20.69 -6.39 7.47
N PRO A 223 21.17 -7.35 6.66
CA PRO A 223 20.40 -8.54 6.28
C PRO A 223 19.85 -9.29 7.48
N GLY A 224 18.56 -9.59 7.46
CA GLY A 224 17.87 -10.27 8.55
C GLY A 224 17.63 -9.40 9.79
N ASP A 225 18.20 -8.19 9.89
CA ASP A 225 18.07 -7.37 11.10
C ASP A 225 16.77 -6.56 11.15
N THR A 226 16.40 -6.17 12.38
CA THR A 226 15.31 -5.23 12.67
C THR A 226 15.83 -4.01 13.42
N THR A 227 15.63 -2.83 12.85
CA THR A 227 15.90 -1.54 13.47
C THR A 227 14.60 -0.93 14.02
N ARG A 228 14.62 -0.45 15.26
CA ARG A 228 13.50 0.25 15.90
C ARG A 228 13.84 1.72 16.13
N LEU A 229 12.96 2.60 15.69
CA LEU A 229 13.13 4.04 15.74
C LEU A 229 11.91 4.66 16.46
N PRO A 230 12.01 4.90 17.78
CA PRO A 230 11.00 5.68 18.49
C PRO A 230 10.92 7.09 17.88
N LEU A 231 9.73 7.53 17.48
CA LEU A 231 9.58 8.76 16.68
C LEU A 231 9.95 10.02 17.48
N GLU A 232 9.82 9.99 18.81
CA GLU A 232 10.26 11.06 19.72
C GLU A 232 11.78 11.26 19.74
N ARG A 233 12.54 10.32 19.16
CA ARG A 233 13.99 10.42 18.99
C ARG A 233 14.40 10.93 17.61
N LEU A 234 13.50 10.84 16.63
CA LEU A 234 13.72 11.27 15.26
C LEU A 234 13.28 12.72 15.04
N GLY A 235 12.19 13.16 15.66
CA GLY A 235 11.61 14.49 15.46
C GLY A 235 11.12 15.14 16.75
N THR A 236 10.49 16.30 16.62
CA THR A 236 9.86 17.03 17.72
C THR A 236 8.57 16.32 18.18
N GLY A 237 8.12 16.59 19.42
CA GLY A 237 6.93 15.99 20.02
C GLY A 237 5.63 16.47 19.38
N GLU A 238 5.31 15.88 18.23
CA GLU A 238 4.09 16.09 17.46
C GLU A 238 3.03 15.11 17.92
N ASP A 239 1.83 15.62 18.22
CA ASP A 239 0.69 14.76 18.57
C ASP A 239 0.10 14.04 17.35
N GLU A 240 0.36 14.51 16.13
CA GLU A 240 -0.12 13.89 14.90
C GLU A 240 0.98 13.98 13.84
N LEU A 241 1.30 12.83 13.25
CA LEU A 241 2.36 12.65 12.28
C LEU A 241 1.89 11.81 11.10
N ALA A 242 2.46 12.10 9.94
CA ALA A 242 2.55 11.17 8.83
C ALA A 242 4.02 10.88 8.50
N LEU A 243 4.28 9.66 8.07
CA LEU A 243 5.60 9.16 7.68
C LEU A 243 5.59 8.74 6.22
N SER A 244 6.66 9.07 5.49
CA SER A 244 7.02 8.39 4.23
C SER A 244 8.36 7.69 4.44
N VAL A 245 8.37 6.38 4.25
CA VAL A 245 9.54 5.53 4.38
C VAL A 245 9.95 5.07 2.99
N GLN A 246 11.12 5.54 2.51
CA GLN A 246 11.62 5.25 1.17
C GLN A 246 12.85 4.35 1.24
N THR A 247 12.79 3.20 0.58
CA THR A 247 13.92 2.26 0.49
C THR A 247 14.73 2.59 -0.76
N SER A 248 15.92 3.20 -0.59
CA SER A 248 16.79 3.59 -1.70
C SER A 248 17.71 2.44 -2.18
N ARG A 249 17.96 1.45 -1.32
CA ARG A 249 18.75 0.24 -1.64
C ARG A 249 18.28 -0.94 -0.80
N GLY A 250 18.36 -2.15 -1.35
CA GLY A 250 17.99 -3.38 -0.65
C GLY A 250 16.48 -3.55 -0.55
N THR A 251 16.03 -4.28 0.48
CA THR A 251 14.61 -4.59 0.70
C THR A 251 14.28 -4.37 2.17
N VAL A 252 13.32 -3.48 2.47
CA VAL A 252 12.86 -3.26 3.84
C VAL A 252 11.34 -3.35 3.90
N SER A 253 10.87 -4.09 4.90
CA SER A 253 9.49 -4.07 5.36
C SER A 253 9.40 -3.09 6.54
N ALA A 254 8.39 -2.21 6.51
CA ALA A 254 8.16 -1.20 7.53
C ALA A 254 6.82 -1.46 8.23
N SER A 255 6.82 -1.35 9.55
CA SER A 255 5.61 -1.35 10.38
C SER A 255 5.71 -0.22 11.40
N VAL A 256 4.58 0.32 11.84
CA VAL A 256 4.54 1.29 12.95
C VAL A 256 3.75 0.67 14.09
N LEU A 257 4.37 0.65 15.27
CA LEU A 257 3.68 0.35 16.53
C LEU A 257 3.18 1.67 17.08
N ASP A 258 1.92 1.74 17.47
CA ASP A 258 1.32 2.95 18.00
C ASP A 258 0.63 2.72 19.35
N ALA A 259 0.84 3.63 20.28
CA ALA A 259 0.18 3.63 21.59
C ALA A 259 -0.37 5.02 21.90
N THR A 260 -1.63 5.09 22.31
CA THR A 260 -2.32 6.35 22.64
C THR A 260 -2.85 6.34 24.07
N GLY A 261 -2.96 7.50 24.70
CA GLY A 261 -3.58 7.71 26.01
C GLY A 261 -2.61 8.18 27.09
N GLU A 262 -3.13 8.39 28.31
CA GLU A 262 -2.36 8.99 29.40
C GLU A 262 -1.12 8.15 29.78
N ILE A 263 -0.03 8.81 30.17
CA ILE A 263 1.29 8.23 30.46
C ILE A 263 1.27 7.03 31.45
N ALA A 264 0.20 6.85 32.22
CA ALA A 264 0.05 5.77 33.20
C ALA A 264 -1.05 4.72 32.85
N ALA A 265 -1.93 5.00 31.89
CA ALA A 265 -3.07 4.18 31.51
C ALA A 265 -3.47 4.50 30.07
N HIS A 266 -2.56 4.21 29.13
CA HIS A 266 -2.82 4.29 27.70
C HIS A 266 -4.18 3.67 27.37
N ARG A 267 -4.92 4.30 26.46
CA ARG A 267 -6.23 3.85 25.99
C ARG A 267 -6.15 2.66 25.05
N GLY A 268 -4.98 2.08 24.80
CA GLY A 268 -4.81 1.01 23.81
C GLY A 268 -3.53 1.17 23.01
N SER A 269 -3.15 0.09 22.34
CA SER A 269 -2.06 0.07 21.38
C SER A 269 -2.31 -0.92 20.27
N ASP A 270 -1.99 -0.51 19.04
CA ASP A 270 -2.19 -1.32 17.84
C ASP A 270 -1.05 -1.07 16.85
N TYR A 271 -0.97 -1.87 15.80
CA TYR A 271 -0.17 -1.56 14.63
C TYR A 271 -0.88 -0.46 13.84
N LEU A 272 -0.16 0.58 13.46
CA LEU A 272 -0.65 1.55 12.49
C LEU A 272 -0.40 0.98 11.09
N PRO A 273 -1.44 0.63 10.31
CA PRO A 273 -1.25 0.02 9.00
C PRO A 273 -0.61 0.98 8.01
N SER A 274 0.04 0.41 6.98
CA SER A 274 0.48 1.24 5.85
C SER A 274 -0.76 1.77 5.12
N ALA A 275 -0.77 3.07 4.90
CA ALA A 275 -1.70 3.74 4.01
C ALA A 275 -1.25 3.60 2.56
N ALA A 276 -2.21 3.60 1.64
CA ALA A 276 -1.97 3.78 0.22
C ALA A 276 -1.24 5.10 -0.05
N ALA A 277 -0.45 5.13 -1.12
CA ALA A 277 0.28 6.31 -1.52
C ALA A 277 -0.66 7.51 -1.75
N PRO A 278 -0.23 8.75 -1.45
CA PRO A 278 -1.02 9.95 -1.68
C PRO A 278 -1.57 10.02 -3.11
N SER A 279 -2.86 10.29 -3.23
CA SER A 279 -3.59 10.36 -4.50
C SER A 279 -4.63 11.49 -4.47
N THR A 280 -5.16 11.86 -5.63
CA THR A 280 -6.25 12.86 -5.71
C THR A 280 -7.62 12.29 -5.30
N ASP A 281 -7.71 10.97 -5.15
CA ASP A 281 -8.89 10.22 -4.69
C ASP A 281 -8.40 9.04 -3.82
N SER A 282 -8.47 9.24 -2.51
CA SER A 282 -7.98 8.30 -1.50
C SER A 282 -9.15 7.83 -0.65
N VAL A 283 -9.20 6.54 -0.32
CA VAL A 283 -10.30 5.96 0.48
C VAL A 283 -9.71 5.22 1.66
N VAL A 284 -9.99 5.72 2.87
CA VAL A 284 -9.77 5.03 4.14
C VAL A 284 -10.80 3.93 4.26
N ALA A 285 -10.37 2.67 4.13
CA ALA A 285 -11.27 1.54 4.05
C ALA A 285 -11.53 0.91 5.42
N GLY A 286 -12.81 0.61 5.69
CA GLY A 286 -13.21 -0.22 6.82
C GLY A 286 -12.92 0.36 8.20
N VAL A 287 -13.28 1.62 8.42
CA VAL A 287 -13.39 2.20 9.76
C VAL A 287 -14.31 1.31 10.59
N PRO A 288 -13.86 0.77 11.75
CA PRO A 288 -14.65 -0.19 12.51
C PRO A 288 -15.90 0.44 13.13
N ALA A 289 -16.91 -0.40 13.35
CA ALA A 289 -18.14 -0.02 14.03
C ALA A 289 -17.89 0.25 15.53
N GLY A 290 -18.89 0.68 16.28
CA GLY A 290 -18.89 0.66 17.76
C GLY A 290 -18.04 1.72 18.47
N ALA A 291 -17.08 2.36 17.79
CA ALA A 291 -16.09 3.24 18.44
C ALA A 291 -16.73 4.42 19.18
N ASP A 292 -16.13 4.83 20.31
CA ASP A 292 -16.56 5.98 21.10
C ASP A 292 -16.09 7.30 20.50
N GLY A 293 -14.93 7.29 19.84
CA GLY A 293 -14.43 8.41 19.06
C GLY A 293 -13.83 7.91 17.75
N ARG A 294 -13.97 8.70 16.68
CA ARG A 294 -13.29 8.47 15.41
C ARG A 294 -12.62 9.74 14.96
N GLU A 295 -11.32 9.69 14.71
CA GLU A 295 -10.51 10.84 14.34
C GLU A 295 -9.87 10.59 12.97
N LEU A 296 -10.27 11.36 11.97
CA LEU A 296 -9.68 11.37 10.65
C LEU A 296 -8.39 12.20 10.66
N VAL A 297 -7.29 11.61 10.24
CA VAL A 297 -6.01 12.27 10.02
C VAL A 297 -5.71 12.25 8.52
N ILE A 298 -5.48 13.43 7.95
CA ILE A 298 -5.19 13.61 6.52
C ILE A 298 -3.77 14.14 6.37
N ALA A 299 -2.97 13.52 5.50
CA ALA A 299 -1.62 13.96 5.16
C ALA A 299 -1.59 14.57 3.75
N ASN A 300 -0.99 15.75 3.64
CA ASN A 300 -0.67 16.39 2.37
C ASN A 300 0.86 16.57 2.26
N PRO A 301 1.56 15.68 1.55
CA PRO A 301 3.00 15.80 1.37
C PRO A 301 3.39 16.78 0.26
N GLY A 302 2.43 17.39 -0.43
CA GLY A 302 2.67 18.34 -1.51
C GLY A 302 3.20 19.69 -1.02
N ASP A 303 3.73 20.47 -1.95
CA ASP A 303 4.25 21.83 -1.74
C ASP A 303 3.16 22.92 -1.77
N ARG A 304 1.90 22.53 -1.95
CA ARG A 304 0.72 23.41 -1.97
C ARG A 304 -0.32 22.92 -0.99
N ALA A 305 -1.06 23.85 -0.40
CA ALA A 305 -2.20 23.50 0.45
C ALA A 305 -3.26 22.71 -0.35
N ALA A 306 -3.81 21.69 0.28
CA ALA A 306 -4.90 20.87 -0.25
C ALA A 306 -6.24 21.35 0.30
N ASN A 307 -7.25 21.45 -0.56
CA ASN A 307 -8.65 21.52 -0.13
C ASN A 307 -9.26 20.15 -0.39
N VAL A 308 -9.45 19.39 0.68
CA VAL A 308 -9.88 18.00 0.62
C VAL A 308 -11.38 17.94 0.85
N SER A 309 -12.14 17.48 -0.14
CA SER A 309 -13.54 17.11 0.01
C SER A 309 -13.65 15.77 0.70
N ILE A 310 -14.56 15.65 1.66
CA ILE A 310 -14.71 14.45 2.50
C ILE A 310 -16.12 13.88 2.32
N SER A 311 -16.21 12.58 2.06
CA SER A 311 -17.48 11.85 2.07
C SER A 311 -17.35 10.53 2.83
N VAL A 312 -18.47 10.08 3.39
CA VAL A 312 -18.60 8.81 4.10
C VAL A 312 -19.34 7.82 3.21
N LEU A 313 -18.77 6.65 3.01
CA LEU A 313 -19.39 5.52 2.33
C LEU A 313 -20.00 4.62 3.42
N GLY A 314 -21.29 4.78 3.65
CA GLY A 314 -22.04 3.97 4.61
C GLY A 314 -22.72 2.79 3.93
N LYS A 315 -23.43 1.97 4.72
CA LYS A 315 -24.24 0.85 4.21
C LYS A 315 -25.36 1.28 3.24
N ASP A 316 -25.90 2.49 3.42
CA ASP A 316 -27.05 2.99 2.66
C ASP A 316 -26.63 3.82 1.42
N GLY A 317 -25.37 4.22 1.34
CA GLY A 317 -24.84 5.06 0.27
C GLY A 317 -23.79 6.06 0.76
N GLU A 318 -23.28 6.83 -0.20
CA GLU A 318 -22.35 7.92 0.03
C GLU A 318 -23.11 9.13 0.57
N PHE A 319 -22.59 9.75 1.62
CA PHE A 319 -23.12 11.00 2.15
C PHE A 319 -22.01 11.89 2.69
N THR A 320 -22.27 13.19 2.75
CA THR A 320 -21.36 14.17 3.36
C THR A 320 -21.94 14.64 4.69
N PRO A 321 -21.24 14.43 5.82
CA PRO A 321 -21.72 14.92 7.11
C PRO A 321 -21.73 16.44 7.14
N SER A 322 -22.78 17.02 7.73
CA SER A 322 -22.91 18.49 7.81
C SER A 322 -21.82 19.09 8.69
N GLY A 323 -21.15 20.13 8.18
CA GLY A 323 -19.99 20.76 8.85
C GLY A 323 -18.69 19.97 8.74
N PHE A 324 -18.67 18.88 7.97
CA PHE A 324 -17.51 18.02 7.70
C PHE A 324 -17.27 17.83 6.20
N GLU A 325 -17.73 18.78 5.37
CA GLU A 325 -17.72 18.66 3.91
C GLU A 325 -16.32 18.74 3.31
N SER A 326 -15.45 19.54 3.92
CA SER A 326 -14.09 19.72 3.44
C SER A 326 -13.12 20.18 4.51
N ALA A 327 -11.84 19.94 4.28
CA ALA A 327 -10.76 20.38 5.12
C ALA A 327 -9.62 20.99 4.31
N SER A 328 -9.12 22.14 4.76
CA SER A 328 -7.87 22.71 4.25
C SER A 328 -6.69 22.13 5.03
N VAL A 329 -5.77 21.45 4.32
CA VAL A 329 -4.54 20.86 4.84
C VAL A 329 -3.35 21.64 4.27
N GLY A 330 -2.44 22.09 5.14
CA GLY A 330 -1.26 22.86 4.72
C GLY A 330 -0.34 22.06 3.79
N ALA A 331 0.57 22.75 3.09
CA ALA A 331 1.64 22.10 2.33
C ALA A 331 2.58 21.35 3.30
N GLY A 332 2.94 20.12 2.97
CA GLY A 332 3.79 19.26 3.79
C GLY A 332 3.24 19.02 5.20
N ALA A 333 1.92 19.08 5.40
CA ALA A 333 1.32 19.06 6.73
C ALA A 333 0.30 17.94 6.91
N VAL A 334 0.03 17.61 8.17
CA VAL A 334 -1.11 16.77 8.57
C VAL A 334 -2.24 17.58 9.19
N LYS A 335 -3.45 17.05 9.13
CA LYS A 335 -4.61 17.62 9.81
C LYS A 335 -5.48 16.53 10.41
N LYS A 336 -5.74 16.66 11.72
CA LYS A 336 -6.72 15.85 12.44
C LYS A 336 -8.08 16.53 12.47
N LEU A 337 -9.13 15.72 12.34
CA LEU A 337 -10.53 16.11 12.36
C LEU A 337 -11.33 15.02 13.11
N ALA A 338 -12.14 15.41 14.09
CA ALA A 338 -13.06 14.46 14.73
C ALA A 338 -14.28 14.23 13.82
N LEU A 339 -14.61 12.97 13.54
CA LEU A 339 -15.85 12.64 12.83
C LEU A 339 -17.03 13.11 13.68
N PRO A 340 -18.04 13.77 13.08
CA PRO A 340 -19.16 14.30 13.85
C PRO A 340 -20.08 13.18 14.35
N ASP A 341 -20.67 13.36 15.53
CA ASP A 341 -21.59 12.40 16.18
C ASP A 341 -22.81 12.01 15.33
N GLN A 342 -23.11 12.78 14.28
CA GLN A 342 -24.19 12.51 13.33
C GLN A 342 -23.87 11.32 12.42
N VAL A 343 -22.60 11.00 12.22
CA VAL A 343 -22.16 9.79 11.53
C VAL A 343 -22.44 8.63 12.46
N ASP A 344 -23.27 7.69 12.04
CA ASP A 344 -23.57 6.51 12.85
C ASP A 344 -22.30 5.73 13.23
N LYS A 345 -22.38 4.94 14.30
CA LYS A 345 -21.26 4.09 14.74
C LYS A 345 -21.21 2.77 13.95
N ALA A 346 -21.76 2.69 12.73
CA ALA A 346 -21.58 1.51 11.89
C ALA A 346 -20.20 1.54 11.22
N ALA A 347 -19.74 0.36 10.76
CA ALA A 347 -18.53 0.28 9.96
C ALA A 347 -18.75 0.98 8.61
N MET A 348 -17.73 1.69 8.14
CA MET A 348 -17.82 2.58 6.98
C MET A 348 -16.46 2.83 6.34
N SER A 349 -16.45 3.48 5.17
CA SER A 349 -15.21 3.99 4.57
C SER A 349 -15.28 5.51 4.46
N VAL A 350 -14.14 6.19 4.46
CA VAL A 350 -14.05 7.65 4.26
C VAL A 350 -13.30 7.93 2.97
N ARG A 351 -13.91 8.66 2.04
CA ARG A 351 -13.31 9.09 0.79
C ARG A 351 -12.82 10.53 0.88
N LEU A 352 -11.63 10.76 0.35
CA LEU A 352 -10.88 12.01 0.34
C LEU A 352 -10.59 12.38 -1.10
N GLU A 353 -11.22 13.45 -1.60
CA GLU A 353 -10.98 13.98 -2.95
C GLU A 353 -10.25 15.32 -2.89
N SER A 354 -9.23 15.52 -3.71
CA SER A 354 -8.39 16.73 -3.70
C SER A 354 -7.76 16.98 -5.06
N GLU A 355 -7.47 18.26 -5.37
CA GLU A 355 -6.73 18.64 -6.58
C GLU A 355 -5.22 18.32 -6.50
N VAL A 356 -4.72 18.02 -5.30
CA VAL A 356 -3.35 17.57 -5.04
C VAL A 356 -3.36 16.25 -4.27
N PRO A 357 -2.34 15.39 -4.44
CA PRO A 357 -2.27 14.10 -3.76
C PRO A 357 -2.34 14.20 -2.24
N VAL A 358 -3.24 13.44 -1.63
CA VAL A 358 -3.41 13.28 -0.18
C VAL A 358 -3.63 11.82 0.18
N THR A 359 -3.36 11.45 1.42
CA THR A 359 -3.70 10.13 1.99
C THR A 359 -4.22 10.31 3.42
N GLY A 360 -4.80 9.28 4.01
CA GLY A 360 -5.41 9.40 5.33
C GLY A 360 -5.50 8.11 6.12
N ALA A 361 -5.86 8.29 7.39
CA ALA A 361 -6.24 7.21 8.29
C ALA A 361 -7.34 7.71 9.23
N VAL A 362 -8.12 6.78 9.78
CA VAL A 362 -9.06 7.05 10.86
C VAL A 362 -8.61 6.24 12.07
N ARG A 363 -8.37 6.94 13.17
CA ARG A 363 -8.17 6.35 14.50
C ARG A 363 -9.52 6.15 15.16
N ALA A 364 -9.86 4.90 15.48
CA ALA A 364 -11.05 4.52 16.22
C ALA A 364 -10.68 4.24 17.69
N LEU A 365 -11.34 4.93 18.61
CA LEU A 365 -11.04 4.90 20.04
C LEU A 365 -12.18 4.22 20.81
N SER A 366 -11.84 3.32 21.72
CA SER A 366 -12.72 2.87 22.81
C SER A 366 -12.19 3.39 24.16
N SER A 367 -12.72 2.90 25.29
CA SER A 367 -12.22 3.28 26.61
C SER A 367 -10.81 2.77 26.89
N ASP A 368 -10.50 1.56 26.40
CA ASP A 368 -9.27 0.83 26.72
C ASP A 368 -8.61 0.16 25.49
N ASP A 369 -9.12 0.41 24.28
CA ASP A 369 -8.48 0.02 23.02
C ASP A 369 -8.46 1.10 21.92
N VAL A 370 -7.57 0.92 20.94
CA VAL A 370 -7.45 1.74 19.73
C VAL A 370 -7.30 0.85 18.50
N ALA A 371 -7.98 1.21 17.41
CA ALA A 371 -7.82 0.57 16.10
C ALA A 371 -7.63 1.61 15.01
N TYR A 372 -6.99 1.21 13.91
CA TYR A 372 -6.68 2.09 12.79
C TYR A 372 -7.24 1.57 11.47
N ALA A 373 -8.04 2.39 10.80
CA ALA A 373 -8.33 2.21 9.38
C ALA A 373 -7.42 3.13 8.56
N SER A 374 -6.85 2.65 7.47
CA SER A 374 -5.95 3.43 6.61
C SER A 374 -6.44 3.48 5.18
N SER A 375 -5.98 4.48 4.42
CA SER A 375 -6.21 4.52 2.97
C SER A 375 -5.77 3.21 2.33
N ALA A 376 -6.62 2.62 1.50
CA ALA A 376 -6.36 1.31 0.88
C ALA A 376 -6.29 1.41 -0.65
N ASP A 377 -5.36 0.67 -1.24
CA ASP A 377 -5.30 0.47 -2.68
C ASP A 377 -6.43 -0.46 -3.15
N PRO A 378 -7.00 -0.22 -4.34
CA PRO A 378 -7.96 -1.16 -4.90
C PRO A 378 -7.27 -2.47 -5.29
N PHE A 379 -7.90 -3.60 -4.97
CA PHE A 379 -7.46 -4.93 -5.38
C PHE A 379 -8.44 -5.55 -6.37
N SER A 380 -7.91 -6.26 -7.37
CA SER A 380 -8.66 -7.15 -8.27
C SER A 380 -8.16 -8.60 -8.16
N GLY A 381 -6.87 -8.76 -7.86
CA GLY A 381 -6.25 -10.04 -7.58
C GLY A 381 -6.60 -10.59 -6.20
N PRO A 382 -6.02 -11.76 -5.85
CA PRO A 382 -6.32 -12.43 -4.60
C PRO A 382 -5.72 -11.68 -3.40
N VAL A 383 -6.55 -11.58 -2.36
CA VAL A 383 -6.19 -11.21 -0.99
C VAL A 383 -6.48 -12.42 -0.10
N ALA A 384 -5.70 -12.64 0.96
CA ALA A 384 -6.01 -13.64 2.00
C ALA A 384 -6.35 -12.96 3.33
N VAL A 385 -7.33 -13.52 4.06
CA VAL A 385 -7.74 -13.07 5.40
C VAL A 385 -7.87 -14.30 6.30
N PRO A 386 -7.11 -14.40 7.41
CA PRO A 386 -7.36 -15.44 8.41
C PRO A 386 -8.74 -15.28 9.03
N VAL A 387 -9.42 -16.40 9.26
CA VAL A 387 -10.67 -16.43 10.04
C VAL A 387 -10.53 -17.29 11.30
N ALA A 388 -9.37 -17.91 11.49
CA ALA A 388 -9.00 -18.68 12.67
C ALA A 388 -7.55 -18.35 13.07
N ILE A 389 -7.34 -17.18 13.69
CA ILE A 389 -6.06 -16.79 14.29
C ILE A 389 -6.31 -16.29 15.72
N ASP A 390 -5.65 -16.93 16.69
CA ASP A 390 -5.64 -16.50 18.11
C ASP A 390 -7.06 -16.31 18.70
N ASP A 391 -7.98 -17.19 18.30
CA ASP A 391 -9.40 -17.20 18.69
C ASP A 391 -10.15 -15.88 18.45
N THR A 392 -9.68 -15.04 17.53
CA THR A 392 -10.34 -13.79 17.15
C THR A 392 -11.53 -14.01 16.21
N SER A 393 -12.57 -13.19 16.38
CA SER A 393 -13.64 -13.05 15.37
C SER A 393 -13.20 -12.09 14.27
N VAL A 394 -13.77 -12.21 13.06
CA VAL A 394 -13.40 -11.35 11.93
C VAL A 394 -14.62 -10.87 11.15
N GLU A 395 -14.64 -9.58 10.85
CA GLU A 395 -15.62 -8.95 9.98
C GLU A 395 -14.89 -8.19 8.85
N VAL A 396 -15.38 -8.31 7.61
CA VAL A 396 -14.80 -7.61 6.46
C VAL A 396 -15.71 -6.46 6.04
N ALA A 397 -15.14 -5.27 5.94
CA ALA A 397 -15.77 -4.10 5.35
C ALA A 397 -15.17 -3.83 3.96
N ALA A 398 -15.98 -3.93 2.91
CA ALA A 398 -15.55 -3.79 1.53
C ALA A 398 -16.38 -2.74 0.77
N SER A 399 -15.74 -1.96 -0.08
CA SER A 399 -16.35 -0.95 -0.94
C SER A 399 -15.83 -1.08 -2.37
N SER A 400 -16.69 -0.79 -3.36
CA SER A 400 -16.26 -0.75 -4.76
C SER A 400 -15.23 0.36 -4.97
N ALA A 401 -14.23 0.10 -5.83
CA ALA A 401 -13.35 1.16 -6.30
C ALA A 401 -13.95 1.95 -7.47
N GLU A 402 -15.03 1.45 -8.05
CA GLU A 402 -15.77 2.13 -9.11
C GLU A 402 -16.68 3.21 -8.52
N LEU A 403 -16.77 4.33 -9.23
CA LEU A 403 -17.60 5.46 -8.83
C LEU A 403 -19.07 5.28 -9.23
N GLN A 404 -19.38 4.25 -10.02
CA GLN A 404 -20.73 3.93 -10.49
C GLN A 404 -20.86 2.42 -10.72
N GLY A 405 -22.08 1.89 -10.63
CA GLY A 405 -22.36 0.48 -10.90
C GLY A 405 -22.06 -0.44 -9.73
N THR A 406 -21.71 -1.69 -10.03
CA THR A 406 -21.40 -2.73 -9.05
C THR A 406 -20.09 -3.43 -9.37
N THR A 407 -19.32 -3.73 -8.33
CA THR A 407 -18.12 -4.56 -8.40
C THR A 407 -18.45 -5.94 -7.84
N ALA A 408 -18.18 -7.00 -8.60
CA ALA A 408 -18.33 -8.37 -8.08
C ALA A 408 -17.16 -8.69 -7.15
N LEU A 409 -17.45 -9.22 -5.96
CA LEU A 409 -16.47 -9.67 -4.98
C LEU A 409 -16.68 -11.17 -4.72
N GLN A 410 -15.69 -11.98 -5.07
CA GLN A 410 -15.68 -13.41 -4.81
C GLN A 410 -15.02 -13.68 -3.47
N VAL A 411 -15.70 -14.41 -2.60
CA VAL A 411 -15.17 -14.92 -1.33
C VAL A 411 -15.05 -16.44 -1.44
N ARG A 412 -13.88 -16.99 -1.11
CA ARG A 412 -13.62 -18.43 -1.12
C ARG A 412 -13.02 -18.84 0.22
N ALA A 413 -13.61 -19.82 0.89
CA ALA A 413 -13.16 -20.30 2.18
C ALA A 413 -12.39 -21.60 2.05
N TYR A 414 -11.31 -21.73 2.83
CA TYR A 414 -10.40 -22.86 2.83
C TYR A 414 -10.13 -23.34 4.25
N ASP A 415 -10.11 -24.66 4.44
CA ASP A 415 -9.66 -25.26 5.70
C ASP A 415 -8.13 -25.15 5.87
N ALA A 416 -7.61 -25.57 7.03
CA ALA A 416 -6.17 -25.52 7.30
C ALA A 416 -5.33 -26.38 6.35
N GLY A 417 -5.92 -27.38 5.70
CA GLY A 417 -5.29 -28.20 4.68
C GLY A 417 -5.26 -27.57 3.29
N GLY A 418 -5.84 -26.37 3.12
CA GLY A 418 -5.95 -25.67 1.84
C GLY A 418 -7.07 -26.19 0.95
N LYS A 419 -7.98 -27.00 1.47
CA LYS A 419 -9.13 -27.49 0.70
C LYS A 419 -10.24 -26.45 0.76
N SER A 420 -10.83 -26.14 -0.40
CA SER A 420 -12.02 -25.28 -0.46
C SER A 420 -13.19 -25.92 0.27
N VAL A 421 -13.75 -25.19 1.23
CA VAL A 421 -14.86 -25.62 2.10
C VAL A 421 -16.11 -24.76 1.95
N GLY A 422 -16.00 -23.57 1.35
CA GLY A 422 -17.15 -22.71 1.09
C GLY A 422 -16.85 -21.61 0.08
N LYS A 423 -17.89 -20.94 -0.38
CA LYS A 423 -17.78 -19.79 -1.29
C LYS A 423 -19.02 -18.90 -1.24
N ALA A 424 -18.82 -17.63 -1.51
CA ALA A 424 -19.85 -16.64 -1.73
C ALA A 424 -19.46 -15.70 -2.87
N ASP A 425 -20.45 -15.12 -3.53
CA ASP A 425 -20.25 -14.07 -4.53
C ASP A 425 -21.13 -12.89 -4.10
N LEU A 426 -20.49 -11.76 -3.82
CA LEU A 426 -21.11 -10.52 -3.35
C LEU A 426 -21.09 -9.47 -4.46
N GLU A 427 -22.02 -8.52 -4.39
CA GLU A 427 -22.02 -7.32 -5.23
C GLU A 427 -21.77 -6.10 -4.35
N LEU A 428 -20.68 -5.39 -4.62
CA LEU A 428 -20.35 -4.12 -3.97
C LEU A 428 -20.93 -2.98 -4.81
N GLU A 429 -21.94 -2.30 -4.30
CA GLU A 429 -22.48 -1.12 -4.95
C GLU A 429 -21.51 0.08 -4.79
N ALA A 430 -21.36 0.86 -5.85
CA ALA A 430 -20.58 2.09 -5.81
C ALA A 430 -21.10 3.06 -4.73
N GLY A 431 -20.16 3.67 -3.99
CA GLY A 431 -20.48 4.60 -2.90
C GLY A 431 -20.99 3.95 -1.61
N ARG A 432 -20.94 2.62 -1.48
CA ARG A 432 -21.34 1.89 -0.26
C ARG A 432 -20.18 1.11 0.34
N THR A 433 -20.29 0.88 1.65
CA THR A 433 -19.48 -0.12 2.37
C THR A 433 -20.38 -1.29 2.76
N THR A 434 -20.08 -2.44 2.19
CA THR A 434 -20.70 -3.74 2.52
C THR A 434 -19.88 -4.39 3.63
N VAL A 435 -20.56 -4.80 4.69
CA VAL A 435 -19.96 -5.39 5.88
C VAL A 435 -20.49 -6.81 6.03
N PHE A 436 -19.62 -7.80 6.19
CA PHE A 436 -19.99 -9.21 6.28
C PHE A 436 -19.01 -10.03 7.11
N ASP A 437 -19.51 -11.05 7.79
CA ASP A 437 -18.69 -12.12 8.36
C ASP A 437 -18.36 -13.13 7.23
N PRO A 438 -17.08 -13.36 6.92
CA PRO A 438 -16.70 -14.20 5.79
C PRO A 438 -17.01 -15.70 6.01
N VAL A 439 -17.08 -16.17 7.26
CA VAL A 439 -17.42 -17.56 7.61
C VAL A 439 -18.92 -17.79 7.43
N ASP A 440 -19.75 -16.89 7.96
CA ASP A 440 -21.20 -16.95 7.81
C ASP A 440 -21.61 -16.82 6.35
N GLU A 441 -21.02 -15.88 5.62
CA GLU A 441 -21.35 -15.60 4.22
C GLU A 441 -21.01 -16.80 3.32
N THR A 442 -19.93 -17.53 3.62
CA THR A 442 -19.54 -18.73 2.86
C THR A 442 -20.16 -20.02 3.39
N GLY A 443 -20.75 -20.00 4.59
CA GLY A 443 -21.27 -21.16 5.31
C GLY A 443 -20.21 -22.17 5.77
N ALA A 444 -18.95 -21.73 5.92
CA ALA A 444 -17.79 -22.60 6.13
C ALA A 444 -17.19 -22.49 7.54
N SER A 445 -17.88 -23.06 8.53
CA SER A 445 -17.47 -23.00 9.95
C SER A 445 -16.12 -23.65 10.28
N ASP A 446 -15.56 -24.45 9.38
CA ASP A 446 -14.25 -25.11 9.50
C ASP A 446 -13.13 -24.40 8.71
N ALA A 447 -13.41 -23.20 8.17
CA ALA A 447 -12.42 -22.41 7.45
C ALA A 447 -11.30 -21.92 8.39
N ALA A 448 -10.06 -21.98 7.90
CA ALA A 448 -8.90 -21.37 8.55
C ALA A 448 -8.63 -19.96 7.99
N TYR A 449 -8.90 -19.77 6.70
CA TYR A 449 -8.78 -18.48 6.03
C TYR A 449 -9.77 -18.38 4.85
N VAL A 450 -10.03 -17.15 4.42
CA VAL A 450 -10.72 -16.85 3.17
C VAL A 450 -9.83 -16.12 2.19
N THR A 451 -10.13 -16.24 0.90
CA THR A 451 -9.58 -15.37 -0.13
C THR A 451 -10.67 -14.49 -0.72
N LEU A 452 -10.28 -13.26 -1.04
CA LEU A 452 -11.12 -12.27 -1.70
C LEU A 452 -10.50 -11.93 -3.05
N ALA A 453 -11.30 -11.87 -4.09
CA ALA A 453 -10.89 -11.38 -5.41
C ALA A 453 -12.04 -10.59 -6.03
N SER A 454 -11.75 -9.53 -6.78
CA SER A 454 -12.78 -8.67 -7.35
C SER A 454 -12.61 -8.46 -8.85
N SER A 455 -13.64 -7.98 -9.52
CA SER A 455 -13.60 -7.66 -10.95
C SER A 455 -13.55 -6.15 -11.21
N GLY A 456 -13.26 -5.75 -12.45
CA GLY A 456 -13.34 -4.35 -12.87
C GLY A 456 -12.19 -3.48 -12.35
N GLN A 457 -12.49 -2.26 -11.87
CA GLN A 457 -11.49 -1.36 -11.27
C GLN A 457 -11.06 -1.78 -9.86
N GLY A 458 -11.60 -2.87 -9.33
CA GLY A 458 -11.21 -3.43 -8.05
C GLY A 458 -12.16 -3.08 -6.89
N ALA A 459 -11.85 -3.63 -5.73
CA ALA A 459 -12.50 -3.33 -4.46
C ALA A 459 -11.45 -2.80 -3.47
N ARG A 460 -11.89 -2.06 -2.47
CA ARG A 460 -11.08 -1.72 -1.29
C ARG A 460 -11.72 -2.38 -0.09
N ALA A 461 -10.93 -2.96 0.81
CA ALA A 461 -11.47 -3.60 1.99
C ALA A 461 -10.51 -3.52 3.17
N ALA A 462 -11.06 -3.71 4.36
CA ALA A 462 -10.30 -4.00 5.57
C ALA A 462 -10.97 -5.13 6.34
N ALA A 463 -10.18 -5.91 7.07
CA ALA A 463 -10.66 -6.90 8.01
C ALA A 463 -10.51 -6.35 9.43
N THR A 464 -11.58 -6.38 10.21
CA THR A 464 -11.56 -6.06 11.64
C THR A 464 -11.58 -7.35 12.42
N PHE A 465 -10.56 -7.56 13.24
CA PHE A 465 -10.42 -8.66 14.17
C PHE A 465 -10.89 -8.20 15.55
N ALA A 466 -11.60 -9.04 16.29
CA ALA A 466 -12.06 -8.70 17.63
C ALA A 466 -12.03 -9.88 18.60
N ASP A 467 -11.70 -9.56 19.86
CA ASP A 467 -11.75 -10.45 21.03
C ASP A 467 -12.46 -9.70 22.17
N GLY A 468 -13.77 -9.94 22.32
CA GLY A 468 -14.59 -9.20 23.27
C GLY A 468 -14.77 -7.73 22.87
N GLU A 469 -14.22 -6.81 23.66
CA GLU A 469 -14.27 -5.35 23.43
C GLU A 469 -13.01 -4.82 22.76
N ASP A 470 -11.97 -5.66 22.62
CA ASP A 470 -10.71 -5.31 21.96
C ASP A 470 -10.82 -5.63 20.45
N TRP A 471 -10.24 -4.76 19.62
CA TRP A 471 -10.29 -4.87 18.17
C TRP A 471 -9.04 -4.34 17.47
N SER A 472 -8.82 -4.79 16.24
CA SER A 472 -7.79 -4.23 15.37
C SER A 472 -8.25 -4.34 13.92
N THR A 473 -7.91 -3.33 13.11
CA THR A 473 -8.33 -3.26 11.71
C THR A 473 -7.11 -3.33 10.80
N VAL A 474 -7.15 -4.22 9.81
CA VAL A 474 -6.08 -4.40 8.82
C VAL A 474 -6.63 -4.11 7.41
N PRO A 475 -6.14 -3.07 6.71
CA PRO A 475 -6.47 -2.86 5.31
C PRO A 475 -5.94 -4.03 4.47
N LEU A 476 -6.80 -4.50 3.56
CA LEU A 476 -6.52 -5.66 2.74
C LEU A 476 -5.71 -5.27 1.51
N THR A 477 -4.54 -5.87 1.35
CA THR A 477 -3.61 -5.59 0.26
C THR A 477 -3.57 -6.77 -0.72
N GLU A 478 -3.67 -6.46 -2.03
CA GLU A 478 -3.52 -7.46 -3.09
C GLU A 478 -2.16 -8.17 -2.97
N LEU A 479 -2.13 -9.48 -3.25
CA LEU A 479 -0.89 -10.24 -3.35
C LEU A 479 -0.35 -10.14 -4.79
N PRO A 480 0.66 -9.28 -5.07
CA PRO A 480 1.03 -8.94 -6.44
C PRO A 480 1.76 -10.12 -7.10
N SER A 481 1.34 -10.50 -8.30
CA SER A 481 1.95 -11.62 -9.05
C SER A 481 3.22 -11.24 -9.82
N THR A 482 3.49 -9.94 -10.03
CA THR A 482 4.63 -9.47 -10.82
C THR A 482 5.23 -8.17 -10.27
N VAL A 483 6.51 -7.93 -10.58
CA VAL A 483 7.19 -6.64 -10.31
C VAL A 483 7.70 -6.05 -11.61
N VAL A 484 7.48 -4.74 -11.78
CA VAL A 484 8.02 -3.97 -12.90
C VAL A 484 9.51 -3.75 -12.67
N ARG A 485 10.38 -4.27 -13.55
CA ARG A 485 11.82 -3.98 -13.46
C ARG A 485 12.10 -2.58 -13.99
N PRO A 486 13.00 -1.81 -13.35
CA PRO A 486 13.48 -0.57 -13.93
C PRO A 486 14.13 -0.83 -15.30
N ALA A 487 13.84 0.02 -16.27
CA ALA A 487 14.42 -0.07 -17.61
C ALA A 487 15.92 0.21 -17.55
N VAL A 488 16.74 -0.83 -17.69
CA VAL A 488 18.20 -0.67 -17.81
C VAL A 488 18.53 -0.29 -19.24
N GLY A 489 18.73 1.00 -19.49
CA GLY A 489 19.31 1.48 -20.74
C GLY A 489 20.75 1.03 -20.86
N SER A 490 21.05 0.11 -21.77
CA SER A 490 22.42 -0.29 -22.08
C SER A 490 23.13 0.84 -22.82
N ARG A 491 23.82 1.74 -22.10
CA ARG A 491 24.91 2.49 -22.72
C ARG A 491 26.05 1.50 -22.96
N GLY A 492 26.16 1.02 -24.20
CA GLY A 492 27.29 0.21 -24.63
C GLY A 492 28.59 0.94 -24.34
N LEU A 493 29.39 0.38 -23.43
CA LEU A 493 30.81 0.70 -23.33
C LEU A 493 31.46 0.18 -24.62
N ARG A 494 31.88 1.10 -25.50
CA ARG A 494 32.84 0.82 -26.57
C ARG A 494 34.21 1.31 -26.14
#